data_AF-C3VMZ0-F1
#
_entry.id   AF-C3VMZ0-F1
#
_cell.length_a   1.000
_cell.length_b   1.000
_cell.length_c   1.000
_cell.angle_alpha   90.00
_cell.angle_beta   90.00
_cell.angle_gamma   90.00
#
_symmetry.space_group_name_H-M   'P 1'
#
loop_
_entity.id
_entity.type
_entity.pdbx_description
1 polymer ?
#
loop_
_entity_poly.entity_id
_entity_poly.type
_entity_poly.pdbx_seq_one_letter_code
_entity_poly.pdbx_strand_id
1 'polypeptide(L)'
;MMEGDTVHWQTHTVFNQPIPLNNSNLYLSDGALCEAVTREGAGWDSDFLASIGQQLGTAESLELGRLANVNPPELLRYDAQGRRLDDVRFHPAWHLLMQALCTNRVHNLAWEEDARSGAFVARAARFMLHAQVEAGSLCPITMTFAATPLLLQMLPAPFQD
;
A
#
# COMPACT_ATOMS: atom_id res chain seq x y z
N MET A 1 -57.84 -10.04 21.39
CA MET A 1 -56.50 -9.42 21.26
C MET A 1 -55.68 -10.42 20.47
N MET A 2 -55.31 -10.06 19.25
CA MET A 2 -54.68 -10.97 18.28
C MET A 2 -53.23 -11.23 18.71
N GLU A 3 -52.94 -12.44 19.16
CA GLU A 3 -51.58 -12.96 19.29
C GLU A 3 -51.03 -13.12 17.87
N GLY A 4 -50.12 -12.23 17.49
CA GLY A 4 -49.49 -12.26 16.18
C GLY A 4 -48.52 -13.44 16.09
N ASP A 5 -48.80 -14.37 15.19
CA ASP A 5 -47.91 -15.47 14.81
C ASP A 5 -46.52 -14.93 14.42
N THR A 6 -45.54 -15.14 15.30
CA THR A 6 -44.14 -14.85 15.01
C THR A 6 -43.63 -15.89 14.01
N VAL A 7 -43.41 -15.46 12.76
CA VAL A 7 -42.93 -16.37 11.73
C VAL A 7 -41.46 -16.76 11.98
N HIS A 8 -41.22 -18.06 12.16
CA HIS A 8 -39.90 -18.63 12.49
C HIS A 8 -39.20 -19.19 11.23
N TRP A 9 -38.52 -18.31 10.48
CA TRP A 9 -37.81 -18.65 9.23
C TRP A 9 -36.35 -19.09 9.41
N GLN A 10 -35.76 -18.88 10.58
CA GLN A 10 -34.36 -19.22 10.84
C GLN A 10 -34.20 -20.73 11.05
N THR A 11 -33.28 -21.37 10.32
CA THR A 11 -33.03 -22.83 10.42
C THR A 11 -31.93 -23.18 11.43
N HIS A 12 -31.07 -22.23 11.75
CA HIS A 12 -30.03 -22.34 12.78
C HIS A 12 -29.54 -20.95 13.19
N THR A 13 -28.80 -20.87 14.29
CA THR A 13 -28.05 -19.69 14.69
C THR A 13 -26.59 -19.88 14.32
N VAL A 14 -25.98 -18.88 13.68
CA VAL A 14 -24.53 -18.88 13.43
C VAL A 14 -23.83 -18.49 14.72
N PHE A 15 -22.94 -19.37 15.22
CA PHE A 15 -22.12 -19.13 16.41
C PHE A 15 -20.69 -19.60 16.16
N ASN A 16 -19.77 -19.22 17.06
CA ASN A 16 -18.34 -19.55 16.95
C ASN A 16 -17.67 -19.05 15.64
N GLN A 17 -18.04 -17.85 15.19
CA GLN A 17 -17.40 -17.17 14.07
C GLN A 17 -16.48 -16.06 14.62
N PRO A 18 -15.15 -16.23 14.58
CA PRO A 18 -14.22 -15.15 14.89
C PRO A 18 -14.43 -13.97 13.94
N ILE A 19 -14.24 -12.76 14.46
CA ILE A 19 -14.22 -11.58 13.60
C ILE A 19 -12.91 -11.54 12.79
N PRO A 20 -12.94 -11.15 11.51
CA PRO A 20 -11.73 -10.96 10.71
C PRO A 20 -10.80 -9.90 11.32
N LEU A 21 -9.48 -10.07 11.13
CA LEU A 21 -8.49 -9.08 11.55
C LEU A 21 -8.54 -7.84 10.63
N ASN A 22 -8.82 -6.69 11.22
CA ASN A 22 -8.73 -5.37 10.59
C ASN A 22 -8.61 -4.29 11.69
N ASN A 23 -8.43 -3.03 11.31
CA ASN A 23 -8.35 -1.88 12.20
C ASN A 23 -7.29 -2.04 13.31
N SER A 24 -6.17 -2.70 12.96
CA SER A 24 -5.02 -2.89 13.83
C SER A 24 -3.87 -1.97 13.41
N ASN A 25 -2.79 -1.92 14.18
CA ASN A 25 -1.57 -1.22 13.77
C ASN A 25 -0.55 -2.24 13.25
N LEU A 26 -0.26 -2.20 11.95
CA LEU A 26 0.62 -3.16 11.28
C LEU A 26 2.09 -3.07 11.76
N TYR A 27 2.50 -1.94 12.32
CA TYR A 27 3.85 -1.77 12.88
C TYR A 27 3.91 -2.20 14.34
N LEU A 28 3.04 -1.64 15.19
CA LEU A 28 3.08 -1.87 16.64
C LEU A 28 2.68 -3.30 17.04
N SER A 29 2.02 -4.05 16.14
CA SER A 29 1.71 -5.46 16.36
C SER A 29 2.88 -6.40 16.04
N ASP A 30 3.97 -5.90 15.44
CA ASP A 30 5.16 -6.68 15.10
C ASP A 30 6.35 -6.25 15.98
N GLY A 31 6.56 -6.98 17.09
CA GLY A 31 7.65 -6.73 18.02
C GLY A 31 9.03 -6.93 17.37
N ALA A 32 9.19 -7.92 16.50
CA ALA A 32 10.46 -8.20 15.84
C ALA A 32 10.85 -7.09 14.86
N LEU A 33 9.87 -6.54 14.13
CA LEU A 33 10.07 -5.39 13.26
C LEU A 33 10.43 -4.13 14.06
N CYS A 34 9.71 -3.84 15.15
CA CYS A 34 10.00 -2.70 16.03
C CYS A 34 11.44 -2.74 16.57
N GLU A 35 11.87 -3.91 17.05
CA GLU A 35 13.23 -4.12 17.54
C GLU A 35 14.27 -3.97 16.42
N ALA A 36 14.01 -4.52 15.23
CA ALA A 36 14.90 -4.42 14.08
C ALA A 36 15.09 -2.97 13.62
N VAL A 37 14.02 -2.19 13.51
CA VAL A 37 14.09 -0.77 13.11
C VAL A 37 15.01 0.01 14.04
N THR A 38 14.88 -0.20 15.36
CA THR A 38 15.74 0.46 16.34
C THR A 38 17.18 -0.03 16.25
N ARG A 39 17.39 -1.35 16.23
CA ARG A 39 18.71 -1.99 16.21
C ARG A 39 19.53 -1.60 14.98
N GLU A 40 18.90 -1.53 13.81
CA GLU A 40 19.55 -1.28 12.52
C GLU A 40 19.64 0.22 12.16
N GLY A 41 19.50 1.12 13.15
CA GLY A 41 19.76 2.55 12.99
C GLY A 41 18.63 3.37 12.34
N ALA A 42 17.43 2.82 12.23
CA ALA A 42 16.23 3.50 11.73
C ALA A 42 15.22 3.89 12.83
N GLY A 43 15.61 3.82 14.10
CA GLY A 43 14.72 4.12 15.24
C GLY A 43 14.08 5.51 15.20
N TRP A 44 14.70 6.46 14.50
CA TRP A 44 14.17 7.80 14.25
C TRP A 44 12.88 7.81 13.42
N ASP A 45 12.54 6.73 12.72
CA ASP A 45 11.33 6.61 11.91
C ASP A 45 10.16 5.93 12.65
N SER A 46 10.36 5.50 13.90
CA SER A 46 9.39 4.68 14.64
C SER A 46 8.02 5.34 14.81
N ASP A 47 7.98 6.64 15.11
CA ASP A 47 6.72 7.37 15.27
C ASP A 47 5.96 7.46 13.93
N PHE A 48 6.69 7.66 12.84
CA PHE A 48 6.11 7.67 11.50
C PHE A 48 5.61 6.27 11.11
N LEU A 49 6.39 5.22 11.36
CA LEU A 49 6.01 3.83 11.13
C LEU A 49 4.76 3.43 11.92
N ALA A 50 4.64 3.87 13.17
CA ALA A 50 3.43 3.67 13.96
C ALA A 50 2.22 4.39 13.36
N SER A 51 2.40 5.62 12.87
CA SER A 51 1.34 6.39 12.21
C SER A 51 0.84 5.72 10.93
N ILE A 52 1.74 5.35 10.01
CA ILE A 52 1.34 4.68 8.77
C ILE A 52 0.87 3.24 9.04
N GLY A 53 1.41 2.57 10.05
CA GLY A 53 0.97 1.24 10.46
C GLY A 53 -0.50 1.22 10.91
N GLN A 54 -0.97 2.29 11.55
CA GLN A 54 -2.38 2.45 11.89
C GLN A 54 -3.23 2.73 10.64
N GLN A 55 -2.79 3.65 9.77
CA GLN A 55 -3.53 4.03 8.58
C GLN A 55 -3.70 2.86 7.60
N LEU A 56 -2.64 2.09 7.39
CA LEU A 56 -2.60 0.91 6.52
C LEU A 56 -3.38 -0.29 7.09
N GLY A 57 -3.51 -0.39 8.40
CA GLY A 57 -4.23 -1.50 9.03
C GLY A 57 -5.75 -1.32 9.08
N THR A 58 -6.28 -0.20 8.60
CA THR A 58 -7.73 0.09 8.56
C THR A 58 -8.48 -0.84 7.59
N ALA A 59 -9.75 -1.10 7.88
CA ALA A 59 -10.60 -1.88 6.98
C ALA A 59 -10.71 -1.22 5.58
N GLU A 60 -10.74 0.11 5.54
CA GLU A 60 -10.77 0.90 4.31
C GLU A 60 -9.48 0.71 3.48
N SER A 61 -8.31 0.70 4.12
CA SER A 61 -7.04 0.45 3.43
C SER A 61 -6.97 -0.97 2.85
N LEU A 62 -7.39 -1.97 3.63
CA LEU A 62 -7.45 -3.36 3.17
C LEU A 62 -8.43 -3.53 2.00
N GLU A 63 -9.55 -2.80 2.00
CA GLU A 63 -10.51 -2.81 0.90
C GLU A 63 -9.94 -2.20 -0.39
N LEU A 64 -9.06 -1.20 -0.31
CA LEU A 64 -8.35 -0.71 -1.49
C LEU A 64 -7.50 -1.80 -2.12
N GLY A 65 -6.80 -2.61 -1.30
CA GLY A 65 -6.04 -3.75 -1.76
C GLY A 65 -6.91 -4.77 -2.50
N ARG A 66 -8.07 -5.10 -1.93
CA ARG A 66 -9.06 -5.98 -2.58
C ARG A 66 -9.56 -5.40 -3.90
N LEU A 67 -10.02 -4.14 -3.90
CA LEU A 67 -10.61 -3.48 -5.07
C LEU A 67 -9.63 -3.36 -6.23
N ALA A 68 -8.36 -3.06 -5.96
CA ALA A 68 -7.32 -2.98 -6.98
C ALA A 68 -7.05 -4.34 -7.65
N ASN A 69 -7.21 -5.44 -6.90
CA ASN A 69 -6.97 -6.80 -7.40
C ASN A 69 -8.19 -7.39 -8.13
N VAL A 70 -9.40 -7.24 -7.58
CA VAL A 70 -10.61 -7.79 -8.23
C VAL A 70 -11.10 -6.97 -9.43
N ASN A 71 -10.65 -5.72 -9.56
CA ASN A 71 -10.89 -4.86 -10.72
C ASN A 71 -9.55 -4.60 -11.43
N PRO A 72 -9.01 -5.60 -12.16
CA PRO A 72 -7.70 -5.50 -12.79
C PRO A 72 -7.69 -4.43 -13.90
N PRO A 73 -6.49 -3.95 -14.30
CA PRO A 73 -6.37 -2.94 -15.34
C PRO A 73 -6.87 -3.41 -16.71
N GLU A 74 -7.32 -2.44 -17.51
CA GLU A 74 -7.78 -2.63 -18.88
C GLU A 74 -6.81 -1.99 -19.88
N LEU A 75 -6.38 -2.77 -20.88
CA LEU A 75 -5.54 -2.26 -21.97
C LEU A 75 -6.42 -1.54 -23.03
N LEU A 76 -6.22 -0.23 -23.16
CA LEU A 76 -6.88 0.62 -24.14
C LEU A 76 -5.98 0.78 -25.38
N ARG A 77 -6.05 -0.20 -26.28
CA ARG A 77 -5.24 -0.20 -27.52
C ARG A 77 -5.63 0.91 -28.50
N TYR A 78 -6.91 1.26 -28.55
CA TYR A 78 -7.47 2.23 -29.48
C TYR A 78 -8.51 3.11 -28.78
N ASP A 79 -8.68 4.33 -29.29
CA ASP A 79 -9.77 5.22 -28.90
C ASP A 79 -11.09 4.86 -29.60
N ALA A 80 -12.17 5.59 -29.28
CA ALA A 80 -13.50 5.37 -29.85
C ALA A 80 -13.58 5.70 -31.35
N GLN A 81 -12.55 6.34 -31.91
CA GLN A 81 -12.46 6.77 -33.30
C GLN A 81 -11.54 5.85 -34.12
N GLY A 82 -11.03 4.78 -33.52
CA GLY A 82 -10.17 3.80 -34.18
C GLY A 82 -8.69 4.22 -34.30
N ARG A 83 -8.26 5.27 -33.60
CA ARG A 83 -6.84 5.67 -33.54
C ARG A 83 -6.13 4.91 -32.43
N ARG A 84 -4.85 4.61 -32.65
CA ARG A 84 -4.01 3.94 -31.66
C ARG A 84 -3.87 4.83 -30.42
N LEU A 85 -4.02 4.24 -29.23
CA LEU A 85 -3.97 4.95 -27.95
C LEU A 85 -2.81 4.48 -27.05
N ASP A 86 -2.57 3.17 -26.98
CA ASP A 86 -1.49 2.53 -26.18
C ASP A 86 -1.51 2.94 -24.68
N ASP A 87 -2.70 2.96 -24.07
CA ASP A 87 -2.91 3.35 -22.66
C ASP A 87 -3.47 2.20 -21.81
N VAL A 88 -3.37 2.32 -20.49
CA VAL A 88 -3.89 1.34 -19.51
C VAL A 88 -4.72 2.05 -18.45
N ARG A 89 -5.98 1.62 -18.29
CA ARG A 89 -6.90 2.16 -17.30
C ARG A 89 -6.94 1.27 -16.06
N PHE A 90 -6.80 1.88 -14.88
CA PHE A 90 -6.87 1.20 -13.59
C PHE A 90 -8.12 1.62 -12.80
N HIS A 91 -8.52 0.78 -11.84
CA HIS A 91 -9.53 1.15 -10.85
C HIS A 91 -9.02 2.27 -9.91
N PRO A 92 -9.86 3.21 -9.43
CA PRO A 92 -9.43 4.31 -8.56
C PRO A 92 -8.62 3.88 -7.32
N ALA A 93 -8.93 2.71 -6.76
CA ALA A 93 -8.20 2.14 -5.63
C ALA A 93 -6.69 1.97 -5.90
N TRP A 94 -6.31 1.59 -7.12
CA TRP A 94 -4.90 1.51 -7.52
C TRP A 94 -4.19 2.87 -7.37
N HIS A 95 -4.83 3.93 -7.84
CA HIS A 95 -4.26 5.27 -7.77
C HIS A 95 -4.16 5.79 -6.32
N LEU A 96 -5.08 5.42 -5.43
CA LEU A 96 -5.00 5.76 -4.01
C LEU A 96 -3.86 5.02 -3.30
N LEU A 97 -3.64 3.73 -3.61
CA LEU A 97 -2.49 2.97 -3.13
C LEU A 97 -1.18 3.60 -3.59
N MET A 98 -1.08 3.94 -4.88
CA MET A 98 0.10 4.60 -5.44
C MET A 98 0.36 5.98 -4.80
N GLN A 99 -0.68 6.76 -4.52
CA GLN A 99 -0.55 8.02 -3.79
C GLN A 99 0.07 7.80 -2.40
N ALA A 100 -0.46 6.86 -1.61
CA ALA A 100 0.08 6.56 -0.28
C ALA A 100 1.53 6.07 -0.34
N LEU A 101 1.87 5.19 -1.29
CA LEU A 101 3.24 4.70 -1.50
C LEU A 101 4.22 5.84 -1.84
N CYS A 102 3.79 6.79 -2.69
CA CYS A 102 4.58 7.96 -3.07
C CYS A 102 4.71 8.97 -1.92
N THR A 103 3.61 9.32 -1.25
CA THR A 103 3.60 10.19 -0.06
C THR A 103 4.51 9.66 1.04
N ASN A 104 4.53 8.34 1.24
CA ASN A 104 5.40 7.68 2.23
C ASN A 104 6.84 7.46 1.73
N ARG A 105 7.17 7.94 0.53
CA ARG A 105 8.49 7.86 -0.11
C ARG A 105 9.05 6.45 -0.24
N VAL A 106 8.19 5.45 -0.38
CA VAL A 106 8.64 4.06 -0.58
C VAL A 106 9.43 3.91 -1.90
N HIS A 107 9.20 4.81 -2.85
CA HIS A 107 9.92 4.87 -4.12
C HIS A 107 11.27 5.59 -4.07
N ASN A 108 11.58 6.45 -3.08
CA ASN A 108 12.81 7.26 -3.13
C ASN A 108 13.40 7.73 -1.79
N LEU A 109 12.89 7.32 -0.62
CA LEU A 109 13.35 7.83 0.69
C LEU A 109 14.88 7.77 0.88
N ALA A 110 15.55 6.73 0.37
CA ALA A 110 17.00 6.58 0.50
C ALA A 110 17.82 7.49 -0.43
N TRP A 111 17.15 8.20 -1.35
CA TRP A 111 17.77 8.98 -2.43
C TRP A 111 17.44 10.47 -2.35
N GLU A 112 16.80 10.93 -1.27
CA GLU A 112 16.65 12.37 -1.02
C GLU A 112 18.02 13.03 -0.79
N GLU A 113 18.16 14.31 -1.15
CA GLU A 113 19.44 15.04 -1.04
C GLU A 113 19.99 15.06 0.39
N ASP A 114 19.10 15.15 1.37
CA ASP A 114 19.38 15.16 2.81
C ASP A 114 19.00 13.84 3.50
N ALA A 115 18.93 12.73 2.74
CA ALA A 115 18.63 11.42 3.28
C ALA A 115 19.62 11.04 4.40
N ARG A 116 19.09 10.92 5.62
CA ARG A 116 19.86 10.59 6.82
C ARG A 116 20.30 9.11 6.86
N SER A 117 21.31 8.82 7.67
CA SER A 117 21.73 7.43 7.95
C SER A 117 20.56 6.58 8.45
N GLY A 118 20.45 5.35 7.94
CA GLY A 118 19.34 4.44 8.20
C GLY A 118 18.15 4.57 7.25
N ALA A 119 18.15 5.52 6.28
CA ALA A 119 17.02 5.74 5.37
C ALA A 119 16.63 4.49 4.55
N PHE A 120 17.58 3.64 4.18
CA PHE A 120 17.28 2.38 3.49
C PHE A 120 16.50 1.40 4.38
N VAL A 121 16.89 1.29 5.66
CA VAL A 121 16.20 0.44 6.65
C VAL A 121 14.81 1.00 6.96
N ALA A 122 14.69 2.31 7.17
CA ALA A 122 13.41 2.99 7.34
C ALA A 122 12.48 2.73 6.14
N ARG A 123 13.00 2.89 4.92
CA ARG A 123 12.28 2.58 3.67
C ARG A 123 11.84 1.12 3.62
N ALA A 124 12.69 0.19 4.04
CA ALA A 124 12.37 -1.24 4.04
C ALA A 124 11.22 -1.55 5.02
N ALA A 125 11.21 -0.94 6.21
CA ALA A 125 10.09 -1.07 7.15
C ALA A 125 8.79 -0.50 6.56
N ARG A 126 8.83 0.72 6.00
CA ARG A 126 7.66 1.30 5.30
C ARG A 126 7.16 0.38 4.18
N PHE A 127 8.07 -0.16 3.36
CA PHE A 127 7.76 -1.10 2.29
C PHE A 127 7.06 -2.35 2.83
N MET A 128 7.57 -2.95 3.91
CA MET A 128 6.99 -4.14 4.52
C MET A 128 5.57 -3.90 5.04
N LEU A 129 5.27 -2.73 5.60
CA LEU A 129 3.91 -2.39 6.05
C LEU A 129 2.94 -2.30 4.87
N HIS A 130 3.33 -1.62 3.79
CA HIS A 130 2.50 -1.55 2.57
C HIS A 130 2.28 -2.93 1.94
N ALA A 131 3.30 -3.80 1.98
CA ALA A 131 3.23 -5.15 1.41
C ALA A 131 2.22 -6.08 2.09
N GLN A 132 1.83 -5.78 3.33
CA GLN A 132 0.77 -6.52 4.01
C GLN A 132 -0.64 -6.14 3.52
N VAL A 133 -0.79 -4.96 2.91
CA VAL A 133 -2.07 -4.46 2.37
C VAL A 133 -2.25 -4.88 0.91
N GLU A 134 -1.25 -4.63 0.08
CA GLU A 134 -1.34 -4.87 -1.37
C GLU A 134 0.08 -5.02 -1.98
N ALA A 135 0.26 -5.97 -2.90
CA ALA A 135 1.57 -6.31 -3.43
C ALA A 135 1.81 -5.85 -4.89
N GLY A 136 0.77 -5.78 -5.73
CA GLY A 136 0.89 -5.39 -7.13
C GLY A 136 1.43 -3.96 -7.30
N SER A 137 0.98 -3.03 -6.47
CA SER A 137 1.41 -1.63 -6.42
C SER A 137 2.87 -1.45 -5.99
N LEU A 138 3.48 -2.46 -5.36
CA LEU A 138 4.90 -2.43 -5.03
C LEU A 138 5.81 -2.63 -6.24
N CYS A 139 5.30 -3.19 -7.33
CA CYS A 139 6.08 -3.42 -8.55
C CYS A 139 6.65 -2.11 -9.12
N PRO A 140 5.82 -1.09 -9.49
CA PRO A 140 6.35 0.18 -9.96
C PRO A 140 7.22 0.89 -8.90
N ILE A 141 6.88 0.78 -7.62
CA ILE A 141 7.65 1.39 -6.52
C ILE A 141 9.05 0.79 -6.40
N THR A 142 9.18 -0.53 -6.52
CA THR A 142 10.46 -1.23 -6.50
C THR A 142 11.30 -0.88 -7.71
N MET A 143 10.71 -0.87 -8.90
CA MET A 143 11.42 -0.48 -10.13
C MET A 143 11.92 0.96 -10.06
N THR A 144 11.06 1.91 -9.67
CA THR A 144 11.45 3.31 -9.51
C THR A 144 12.53 3.48 -8.45
N PHE A 145 12.40 2.82 -7.29
CA PHE A 145 13.40 2.88 -6.23
C PHE A 145 14.77 2.38 -6.70
N ALA A 146 14.80 1.29 -7.44
CA ALA A 146 16.05 0.73 -7.95
C ALA A 146 16.68 1.59 -9.06
N ALA A 147 15.86 2.18 -9.95
CA ALA A 147 16.34 2.94 -11.10
C ALA A 147 16.73 4.39 -10.77
N THR A 148 16.08 5.02 -9.78
CA THR A 148 16.31 6.42 -9.38
C THR A 148 17.79 6.80 -9.24
N PRO A 149 18.61 6.11 -8.43
CA PRO A 149 19.99 6.53 -8.22
C PRO A 149 20.84 6.46 -9.50
N LEU A 150 20.55 5.52 -10.40
CA LEU A 150 21.24 5.41 -11.69
C LEU A 150 20.89 6.59 -12.59
N LEU A 151 19.60 6.93 -12.69
CA LEU A 151 19.15 8.03 -13.53
C LEU A 151 19.68 9.37 -13.02
N LEU A 152 19.66 9.64 -11.71
CA LEU A 152 20.23 10.87 -11.14
C LEU A 152 21.72 11.07 -11.49
N GLN A 153 22.47 10.00 -11.75
CA GLN A 153 23.89 10.06 -12.13
C GLN A 153 24.12 10.08 -13.65
N MET A 154 23.22 9.47 -14.42
CA MET A 154 23.44 9.15 -15.83
C MET A 154 22.48 9.84 -16.80
N LEU A 155 21.56 10.69 -16.32
CA LEU A 155 20.62 11.40 -17.19
C LEU A 155 21.40 12.25 -18.23
N PRO A 156 21.12 12.06 -19.53
CA PRO A 156 21.69 12.90 -20.58
C PRO A 156 21.33 14.38 -20.36
N ALA A 157 22.20 15.30 -20.80
CA ALA A 157 22.01 16.75 -20.61
C ALA A 157 20.60 17.30 -20.93
N PRO A 158 19.85 16.81 -21.95
CA PRO A 158 18.48 17.25 -22.20
C PRO A 158 17.45 16.90 -21.11
N PHE A 159 17.82 16.08 -20.12
CA PHE A 159 16.95 15.59 -19.06
C PHE A 159 17.50 15.88 -17.65
N GLN A 160 18.41 16.86 -17.53
CA GLN A 160 19.03 17.27 -16.25
C GLN A 160 18.31 18.44 -15.57
N ASP A 161 17.26 19.00 -16.21
CA ASP A 161 16.47 20.13 -15.71
C ASP A 161 15.44 19.74 -14.63
#